data_AF-A0A5B8V3B3-F1
#
_entry.id   AF-A0A5B8V3B3-F1
#
_cell.length_a   1.000
_cell.length_b   1.000
_cell.length_c   1.000
_cell.angle_alpha   90.00
_cell.angle_beta   90.00
_cell.angle_gamma   90.00
#
_symmetry.space_group_name_H-M   'P 1'
#
loop_
_entity.id
_entity.type
_entity.pdbx_description
1 polymer ?
#
loop_
_entity_poly.entity_id
_entity_poly.type
_entity_poly.pdbx_seq_one_letter_code
_entity_poly.pdbx_strand_id
1 'polypeptide(L)'
;MIYWKCKPFRDLTVFELYAILRLRSEIFVVEQNCVFLDMDNKDQHCYHLCGWDGDVPAAYVRLVPPGISYTEPSIGRVVTNAGYRKSGTGRVLMQKAIEHCGLLFGKTRIKIGAQLYLKKFYESLGFVQCSDIYLEDDIEHIEMIFEPVE
;
A
#
# COMPACT_ATOMS: atom_id res chain seq x y z
N MET A 1 0.70 21.12 -3.58
CA MET A 1 0.76 20.30 -4.81
C MET A 1 1.45 19.01 -4.43
N ILE A 2 0.85 17.85 -4.72
CA ILE A 2 1.40 16.56 -4.26
C ILE A 2 2.61 16.17 -5.12
N TYR A 3 3.76 15.96 -4.49
CA TYR A 3 4.95 15.38 -5.11
C TYR A 3 5.20 13.97 -4.57
N TRP A 4 5.78 13.08 -5.39
CA TRP A 4 5.88 11.65 -5.07
C TRP A 4 7.33 11.23 -4.85
N LYS A 5 7.58 10.45 -3.80
CA LYS A 5 8.89 9.86 -3.50
C LYS A 5 8.73 8.36 -3.23
N CYS A 6 9.56 7.56 -3.87
CA CYS A 6 9.70 6.13 -3.57
C CYS A 6 11.12 5.88 -3.05
N LYS A 7 11.25 5.37 -1.83
CA LYS A 7 12.54 5.15 -1.17
C LYS A 7 12.61 3.77 -0.53
N PRO A 8 13.75 3.06 -0.57
CA PRO A 8 13.95 1.91 0.32
C PRO A 8 13.98 2.40 1.77
N PHE A 9 13.64 1.53 2.72
CA PHE A 9 13.57 1.89 4.15
C PHE A 9 14.80 2.65 4.66
N ARG A 10 16.00 2.20 4.30
CA ARG A 10 17.28 2.81 4.73
C ARG A 10 17.50 4.26 4.26
N ASP A 11 16.78 4.72 3.25
CA ASP A 11 16.91 6.07 2.68
C ASP A 11 15.81 7.02 3.19
N LEU A 12 14.89 6.53 4.02
CA LEU A 12 13.94 7.37 4.74
C LEU A 12 14.67 8.17 5.82
N THR A 13 14.42 9.47 5.85
CA THR A 13 14.82 10.26 7.03
C THR A 13 13.97 9.87 8.24
N VAL A 14 14.45 10.14 9.45
CA VAL A 14 13.66 9.91 10.68
C VAL A 14 12.33 10.66 10.67
N PHE A 15 12.28 11.83 10.02
CA PHE A 15 11.05 12.63 9.88
C PHE A 15 10.07 12.00 8.90
N GLU A 16 10.55 11.52 7.74
CA GLU A 16 9.72 10.81 6.76
C GLU A 16 9.16 9.52 7.36
N LEU A 17 10.01 8.73 8.04
CA LEU A 17 9.62 7.51 8.72
C LEU A 17 8.52 7.79 9.76
N TYR A 18 8.75 8.76 10.65
CA TYR A 18 7.78 9.09 11.69
C TYR A 18 6.43 9.55 11.11
N ALA A 19 6.44 10.40 10.07
CA ALA A 19 5.22 10.86 9.41
C ALA A 19 4.43 9.72 8.75
N ILE A 20 5.12 8.77 8.10
CA ILE A 20 4.52 7.59 7.50
C ILE A 20 3.89 6.68 8.58
N LEU A 21 4.63 6.37 9.64
CA LEU A 21 4.14 5.53 10.74
C LEU A 21 2.93 6.16 11.43
N ARG A 22 2.99 7.47 11.69
CA ARG A 22 1.87 8.21 12.26
C ARG A 22 0.64 8.12 11.36
N LEU A 23 0.77 8.38 10.05
CA LEU A 23 -0.36 8.29 9.11
C LEU A 23 -0.97 6.88 9.12
N ARG A 24 -0.14 5.83 9.07
CA ARG A 24 -0.63 4.44 9.11
C ARG A 24 -1.37 4.15 10.41
N SER A 25 -0.83 4.57 11.55
CA SER A 25 -1.47 4.38 12.86
C SER A 25 -2.78 5.14 12.98
N GLU A 26 -2.84 6.38 12.49
CA GLU A 26 -4.07 7.19 12.48
C GLU A 26 -5.20 6.48 11.73
N ILE A 27 -4.89 5.81 10.61
CA ILE A 27 -5.92 5.18 9.78
C ILE A 27 -6.18 3.72 10.18
N PHE A 28 -5.16 2.86 10.19
CA PHE A 28 -5.35 1.43 10.39
C PHE A 28 -5.64 1.06 11.84
N VAL A 29 -5.11 1.82 12.81
CA VAL A 29 -5.31 1.51 14.23
C VAL A 29 -6.43 2.35 14.82
N VAL A 30 -6.32 3.68 14.73
CA VAL A 30 -7.25 4.60 15.40
C VAL A 30 -8.57 4.72 14.64
N GLU A 31 -8.57 5.08 13.36
CA GLU A 31 -9.80 5.29 12.60
C GLU A 31 -10.59 3.99 12.38
N GLN A 32 -9.89 2.91 12.02
CA GLN A 32 -10.51 1.60 11.82
C GLN A 32 -10.83 0.89 13.14
N ASN A 33 -10.43 1.45 14.30
CA ASN A 33 -10.60 0.85 15.62
C ASN A 33 -10.14 -0.62 15.66
N CYS A 34 -8.99 -0.89 15.05
CA CYS A 34 -8.43 -2.22 14.87
C CYS A 34 -7.09 -2.30 15.60
N VAL A 35 -7.04 -3.05 16.71
CA VAL A 35 -5.82 -3.13 17.55
C VAL A 35 -4.93 -4.26 17.05
N PHE A 36 -3.93 -3.91 16.25
CA PHE A 36 -2.93 -4.85 15.75
C PHE A 36 -1.53 -4.20 15.68
N LEU A 37 -0.50 -5.03 15.47
CA LEU A 37 0.87 -4.56 15.34
C LEU A 37 1.15 -4.12 13.90
N ASP A 38 0.94 -2.83 13.59
CA ASP A 38 1.19 -2.27 12.25
C ASP A 38 2.67 -2.36 11.84
N MET A 39 3.58 -2.06 12.78
CA MET A 39 5.03 -2.15 12.60
C MET A 39 5.51 -3.60 12.69
N ASP A 40 5.18 -4.37 11.66
CA ASP A 40 5.40 -5.82 11.53
C ASP A 40 6.86 -6.22 11.21
N ASN A 41 7.82 -5.31 11.32
CA ASN A 41 9.22 -5.45 10.92
C ASN A 41 9.49 -5.72 9.43
N LYS A 42 8.46 -5.92 8.59
CA LYS A 42 8.66 -6.08 7.13
C LYS A 42 9.11 -4.77 6.47
N ASP A 43 8.79 -3.64 7.08
CA ASP A 43 9.16 -2.31 6.60
C ASP A 43 10.66 -2.22 6.23
N GLN A 44 11.54 -2.84 7.00
CA GLN A 44 13.00 -2.79 6.78
C GLN A 44 13.45 -3.37 5.44
N HIS A 45 12.66 -4.25 4.84
CA HIS A 45 12.94 -4.89 3.56
C HIS A 45 12.21 -4.22 2.38
N CYS A 46 11.38 -3.22 2.64
CA CYS A 46 10.44 -2.68 1.67
C CYS A 46 10.89 -1.36 1.05
N TYR A 47 10.18 -1.00 -0.02
CA TYR A 47 10.16 0.35 -0.55
C TYR A 47 8.88 1.06 -0.10
N HIS A 48 9.01 2.36 0.08
CA HIS A 48 8.00 3.24 0.64
C HIS A 48 7.68 4.33 -0.37
N LEU A 49 6.52 4.21 -1.02
CA LEU A 49 6.03 5.21 -1.96
C LEU A 49 5.05 6.12 -1.22
N CYS A 50 5.37 7.41 -1.17
CA CYS A 50 4.59 8.42 -0.48
C CYS A 50 4.36 9.64 -1.36
N GLY A 51 3.12 10.10 -1.39
CA GLY A 51 2.71 11.40 -1.95
C GLY A 51 2.71 12.44 -0.84
N TRP A 52 3.50 13.50 -1.01
CA TRP A 52 3.73 14.54 -0.03
C TRP A 52 3.16 15.88 -0.49
N ASP A 53 2.54 16.61 0.42
CA ASP A 53 2.16 18.01 0.26
C ASP A 53 2.88 18.84 1.32
N GLY A 54 4.02 19.44 0.94
CA GLY A 54 5.00 19.91 1.92
C GLY A 54 5.58 18.75 2.72
N ASP A 55 5.43 18.80 4.05
CA ASP A 55 5.85 17.75 5.00
C ASP A 55 4.70 16.83 5.42
N VAL A 56 3.50 16.99 4.83
CA VAL A 56 2.33 16.18 5.16
C VAL A 56 2.23 15.00 4.17
N PRO A 57 2.18 13.75 4.64
CA PRO A 57 1.92 12.61 3.76
C PRO A 57 0.42 12.60 3.39
N ALA A 58 0.14 12.88 2.12
CA ALA A 58 -1.21 12.87 1.55
C ALA A 58 -1.68 11.43 1.25
N ALA A 59 -0.75 10.55 0.86
CA ALA A 59 -1.02 9.15 0.60
C ALA A 59 0.26 8.32 0.70
N TYR A 60 0.13 7.05 1.09
CA TYR A 60 1.26 6.16 1.29
C TYR A 60 0.92 4.73 0.89
N VAL A 61 1.94 4.01 0.42
CA VAL A 61 1.89 2.57 0.16
C VAL A 61 3.26 1.94 0.39
N ARG A 62 3.24 0.70 0.88
CA ARG A 62 4.41 -0.16 1.02
C ARG A 62 4.51 -1.11 -0.17
N LEU A 63 5.66 -1.11 -0.83
CA LEU A 63 5.99 -2.05 -1.90
C LEU A 63 6.93 -3.11 -1.33
N VAL A 64 6.45 -4.35 -1.31
CA VAL A 64 7.11 -5.48 -0.67
C VAL A 64 7.79 -6.33 -1.75
N PRO A 65 9.10 -6.64 -1.63
CA PRO A 65 9.77 -7.56 -2.54
C PRO A 65 9.16 -8.97 -2.52
N PRO A 66 9.35 -9.75 -3.60
CA PRO A 66 8.93 -11.15 -3.63
C PRO A 66 9.64 -11.97 -2.54
N GLY A 67 8.95 -12.96 -2.00
CA GLY A 67 9.44 -13.87 -0.95
C GLY A 67 9.26 -13.35 0.48
N ILE A 68 8.82 -12.12 0.70
CA ILE A 68 8.64 -11.55 2.05
C ILE A 68 7.20 -11.73 2.57
N SER A 69 6.21 -11.34 1.78
CA SER A 69 4.78 -11.57 2.11
C SER A 69 4.16 -12.66 1.24
N TYR A 70 4.51 -12.69 -0.04
CA TYR A 70 4.04 -13.65 -1.03
C TYR A 70 5.20 -14.06 -1.93
N THR A 71 4.99 -15.08 -2.78
CA THR A 71 5.93 -15.44 -3.84
C THR A 71 6.16 -14.31 -4.84
N GLU A 72 5.11 -13.54 -5.14
CA GLU A 72 5.12 -12.34 -5.96
C GLU A 72 5.51 -11.09 -5.16
N PRO A 73 5.99 -10.02 -5.82
CA PRO A 73 5.96 -8.70 -5.21
C PRO A 73 4.56 -8.33 -4.76
N SER A 74 4.49 -7.56 -3.67
CA SER A 74 3.20 -7.21 -3.08
C SER A 74 3.04 -5.73 -2.79
N ILE A 75 1.80 -5.26 -2.85
CA ILE A 75 1.41 -3.92 -2.44
C ILE A 75 0.61 -4.03 -1.14
N GLY A 76 1.01 -3.28 -0.11
CA GLY A 76 0.34 -3.30 1.19
C GLY A 76 0.34 -1.94 1.87
N ARG A 77 -0.40 -1.83 2.98
CA ARG A 77 -0.54 -0.58 3.75
C ARG A 77 -0.95 0.62 2.88
N VAL A 78 -1.85 0.38 1.93
CA VAL A 78 -2.40 1.40 1.04
C VAL A 78 -3.27 2.35 1.87
N VAL A 79 -2.87 3.62 1.96
CA VAL A 79 -3.56 4.62 2.79
C VAL A 79 -3.61 5.98 2.10
N THR A 80 -4.74 6.65 2.23
CA THR A 80 -4.91 8.06 1.85
C THR A 80 -5.33 8.84 3.09
N ASN A 81 -4.58 9.90 3.39
CA ASN A 81 -4.87 10.81 4.49
C ASN A 81 -6.30 11.36 4.36
N ALA A 82 -7.03 11.45 5.47
CA ALA A 82 -8.44 11.84 5.50
C ALA A 82 -8.71 13.16 4.77
N GLY A 83 -7.83 14.17 4.92
CA GLY A 83 -7.95 15.47 4.26
C GLY A 83 -7.77 15.42 2.73
N TYR A 84 -7.27 14.32 2.18
CA TYR A 84 -6.99 14.13 0.75
C TYR A 84 -7.90 13.07 0.11
N ARG A 85 -8.89 12.52 0.85
CA ARG A 85 -9.84 11.55 0.30
C ARG A 85 -10.77 12.20 -0.73
N LYS A 86 -11.37 11.37 -1.60
CA LYS A 86 -12.31 11.79 -2.68
C LYS A 86 -11.72 12.73 -3.75
N SER A 87 -10.43 13.04 -3.69
CA SER A 87 -9.70 13.85 -4.68
C SER A 87 -9.12 13.05 -5.86
N GLY A 88 -9.23 11.72 -5.81
CA GLY A 88 -8.55 10.79 -6.73
C GLY A 88 -7.15 10.36 -6.29
N THR A 89 -6.59 10.90 -5.19
CA THR A 89 -5.24 10.57 -4.72
C THR A 89 -5.01 9.06 -4.53
N GLY A 90 -5.98 8.32 -3.99
CA GLY A 90 -5.84 6.87 -3.80
C GLY A 90 -5.69 6.09 -5.11
N ARG A 91 -6.34 6.53 -6.19
CA ARG A 91 -6.16 5.93 -7.53
C ARG A 91 -4.77 6.23 -8.08
N VAL A 92 -4.31 7.48 -7.95
CA VAL A 92 -2.96 7.90 -8.38
C VAL A 92 -1.88 7.13 -7.61
N LEU A 93 -2.06 6.97 -6.29
CA LEU A 93 -1.18 6.18 -5.44
C LEU A 93 -1.01 4.75 -5.99
N MET A 94 -2.12 4.05 -6.25
CA MET A 94 -2.07 2.67 -6.75
C MET A 94 -1.46 2.55 -8.14
N GLN A 95 -1.77 3.47 -9.06
CA GLN A 95 -1.16 3.50 -10.39
C GLN A 95 0.37 3.62 -10.31
N LYS A 96 0.85 4.54 -9.45
CA LYS A 96 2.28 4.70 -9.18
C LYS A 96 2.87 3.48 -8.47
N ALA A 97 2.12 2.83 -7.58
CA ALA A 97 2.57 1.63 -6.89
C ALA A 97 2.83 0.49 -7.89
N ILE A 98 1.91 0.27 -8.83
CA ILE A 98 2.05 -0.73 -9.90
C ILE A 98 3.26 -0.42 -10.78
N GLU A 99 3.41 0.85 -11.20
CA GLU A 99 4.56 1.32 -11.99
C GLU A 99 5.88 1.06 -11.26
N HIS A 100 5.99 1.47 -9.99
CA HIS A 100 7.19 1.27 -9.19
C HIS A 100 7.48 -0.20 -8.90
N CYS A 101 6.46 -1.05 -8.69
CA CYS A 101 6.66 -2.50 -8.60
C CYS A 101 7.32 -3.05 -9.88
N GLY A 102 6.85 -2.63 -11.05
CA GLY A 102 7.45 -3.01 -12.34
C GLY A 102 8.90 -2.56 -12.48
N LEU A 103 9.21 -1.32 -12.06
CA LEU A 103 10.57 -0.77 -12.10
C LEU A 103 11.53 -1.45 -11.10
N LEU A 104 11.05 -1.79 -9.90
CA LEU A 104 11.88 -2.31 -8.81
C LEU A 104 12.06 -3.83 -8.87
N PHE A 105 11.02 -4.56 -9.28
CA PHE A 105 10.96 -6.02 -9.19
C PHE A 105 10.73 -6.71 -10.54
N GLY A 106 10.76 -5.94 -11.63
CA GLY A 106 10.47 -6.41 -12.99
C GLY A 106 8.96 -6.46 -13.29
N LYS A 107 8.63 -6.59 -14.58
CA LYS A 107 7.25 -6.78 -15.06
C LYS A 107 6.76 -8.19 -14.71
N THR A 108 6.41 -8.41 -13.45
CA THR A 108 5.82 -9.66 -12.95
C THR A 108 4.45 -9.39 -12.32
N ARG A 109 3.76 -10.46 -11.96
CA ARG A 109 2.51 -10.41 -11.21
C ARG A 109 2.67 -9.66 -9.90
N ILE A 110 1.64 -8.93 -9.48
CA ILE A 110 1.62 -8.23 -8.19
C ILE A 110 0.46 -8.77 -7.36
N LYS A 111 0.76 -9.21 -6.13
CA LYS A 111 -0.25 -9.74 -5.21
C LYS A 111 -0.62 -8.71 -4.14
N ILE A 112 -1.89 -8.65 -3.77
CA ILE A 112 -2.38 -7.82 -2.67
C ILE A 112 -3.33 -8.62 -1.78
N GLY A 113 -3.30 -8.32 -0.47
CA GLY A 113 -4.42 -8.57 0.43
C GLY A 113 -5.30 -7.31 0.47
N ALA A 114 -6.59 -7.47 0.22
CA ALA A 114 -7.54 -6.36 0.14
C ALA A 114 -8.77 -6.63 1.01
N GLN A 115 -9.21 -5.61 1.73
CA GLN A 115 -10.52 -5.64 2.40
C GLN A 115 -11.62 -5.84 1.35
N LEU A 116 -12.57 -6.75 1.61
CA LEU A 116 -13.55 -7.19 0.63
C LEU A 116 -14.35 -6.03 0.01
N TYR A 117 -14.70 -5.01 0.80
CA TYR A 117 -15.44 -3.86 0.30
C TYR A 117 -14.67 -3.01 -0.75
N LEU A 118 -13.33 -3.15 -0.81
CA LEU A 118 -12.47 -2.49 -1.80
C LEU A 118 -12.31 -3.29 -3.09
N LYS A 119 -12.91 -4.48 -3.22
CA LYS A 119 -12.80 -5.34 -4.40
C LYS A 119 -13.01 -4.57 -5.71
N LYS A 120 -14.12 -3.85 -5.85
CA LYS A 120 -14.43 -3.06 -7.07
C LYS A 120 -13.40 -1.97 -7.38
N PHE A 121 -12.79 -1.39 -6.35
CA PHE A 121 -11.75 -0.39 -6.53
C PHE A 121 -10.51 -1.02 -7.16
N TYR A 122 -10.05 -2.16 -6.65
CA TYR A 122 -8.90 -2.88 -7.19
C TYR A 122 -9.19 -3.52 -8.57
N GLU A 123 -10.40 -4.02 -8.80
CA GLU A 123 -10.84 -4.49 -10.13
C GLU A 123 -10.73 -3.37 -11.17
N SER A 124 -11.10 -2.14 -10.82
CA SER A 124 -10.96 -0.97 -11.70
C SER A 124 -9.51 -0.56 -12.00
N LEU A 125 -8.53 -1.21 -11.34
CA LEU A 125 -7.10 -1.04 -11.54
C LEU A 125 -6.46 -2.26 -12.23
N GLY A 126 -7.26 -3.28 -12.58
CA GLY A 126 -6.79 -4.49 -13.27
C GLY A 126 -6.46 -5.66 -12.34
N PHE A 127 -6.76 -5.57 -11.04
CA PHE A 127 -6.61 -6.72 -10.14
C PHE A 127 -7.81 -7.68 -10.27
N VAL A 128 -7.56 -8.97 -10.10
CA VAL A 128 -8.58 -10.03 -10.09
C VAL A 128 -8.47 -10.82 -8.80
N GLN A 129 -9.60 -11.13 -8.15
CA GLN A 129 -9.62 -11.95 -6.94
C GLN A 129 -9.07 -13.36 -7.23
N CYS A 130 -8.19 -13.86 -6.37
CA CYS A 130 -7.54 -15.17 -6.52
C CYS A 130 -7.62 -16.07 -5.27
N SER A 131 -8.35 -15.67 -4.24
CA SER A 131 -8.64 -16.48 -3.05
C SER A 131 -10.12 -16.49 -2.71
N ASP A 132 -10.52 -17.38 -1.80
CA ASP A 132 -11.77 -17.26 -1.05
C ASP A 132 -11.72 -16.07 -0.06
N ILE A 133 -12.87 -15.71 0.50
CA ILE A 133 -12.97 -14.70 1.57
C ILE A 133 -12.41 -15.29 2.86
N TYR A 134 -11.58 -14.53 3.57
CA TYR A 134 -11.04 -14.87 4.88
C TYR A 134 -11.15 -13.69 5.84
N LEU A 135 -11.00 -13.94 7.15
CA LEU A 135 -10.96 -12.89 8.17
C LEU A 135 -9.52 -12.55 8.54
N GLU A 136 -9.21 -11.26 8.59
CA GLU A 136 -7.98 -10.70 9.14
C GLU A 136 -8.40 -9.56 10.08
N ASP A 137 -8.09 -9.71 11.37
CA ASP A 137 -8.49 -8.79 12.45
C ASP A 137 -10.00 -8.46 12.46
N ASP A 138 -10.84 -9.50 12.36
CA ASP A 138 -12.32 -9.44 12.28
C ASP A 138 -12.88 -8.69 11.05
N ILE A 139 -12.05 -8.41 10.06
CA ILE A 139 -12.44 -7.76 8.80
C ILE A 139 -12.34 -8.77 7.65
N GLU A 140 -13.38 -8.83 6.81
CA GLU A 140 -13.39 -9.66 5.61
C GLU A 140 -12.35 -9.18 4.59
N HIS A 141 -11.49 -10.09 4.17
CA HIS A 141 -10.42 -9.88 3.21
C HIS A 141 -10.47 -10.90 2.07
N ILE A 142 -9.84 -10.52 0.97
CA ILE A 142 -9.58 -11.35 -0.20
C ILE A 142 -8.17 -11.08 -0.70
N GLU A 143 -7.54 -12.06 -1.31
CA GLU A 143 -6.33 -11.87 -2.09
C GLU A 143 -6.69 -11.54 -3.54
N MET A 144 -5.93 -10.64 -4.15
CA MET A 144 -6.09 -10.27 -5.56
C MET A 144 -4.73 -10.24 -6.25
N ILE A 145 -4.73 -10.52 -7.56
CA ILE A 145 -3.56 -10.56 -8.41
C ILE A 145 -3.71 -9.57 -9.58
N PHE A 146 -2.66 -8.83 -9.88
CA PHE A 146 -2.55 -8.02 -11.09
C PHE A 146 -1.61 -8.72 -12.07
N GLU A 147 -2.05 -8.86 -13.32
CA GLU A 147 -1.25 -9.38 -14.42
C GLU A 147 -0.68 -8.20 -15.23
N PRO A 148 0.65 -8.05 -15.34
CA PRO A 148 1.22 -7.01 -16.18
C PRO A 148 0.90 -7.29 -17.66
N VAL A 149 0.54 -6.25 -18.40
CA VAL A 149 0.42 -6.33 -19.86
C VAL A 149 1.84 -6.40 -20.45
N GLU A 150 2.06 -7.30 -21.42
CA GLU A 150 3.33 -7.47 -22.14
C GLU A 150 3.89 -6.12 -22.67
#